data_AF-A0A820P507-F1
#
_entry.id   AF-A0A820P507-F1
#
_cell.length_a   1.000
_cell.length_b   1.000
_cell.length_c   1.000
_cell.angle_alpha   90.00
_cell.angle_beta   90.00
_cell.angle_gamma   90.00
#
_symmetry.space_group_name_H-M   'P 1'
#
loop_
_entity.id
_entity.type
_entity.pdbx_description
1 polymer ?
#
loop_
_entity_poly.entity_id
_entity_poly.type
_entity_poly.pdbx_seq_one_letter_code
_entity_poly.pdbx_strand_id
1 'polypeptide(L)'
;MATSSNSSSVPNWAMNSIIYGSNDSFLLLDIFPTDVADDLFNKLRDEITWNEMRQKGGRVPRDISIQGTLQIEDGDEYEPLYRHPADEQPELISWTPTALLIKERIEQIIEQKLN
;
A
#
# COMPACT_ATOMS: atom_id res chain seq x y z
N MET A 1 6.01 39.72 -17.55
CA MET A 1 6.94 38.57 -17.43
C MET A 1 6.56 37.84 -16.17
N ALA A 2 5.87 36.70 -16.28
CA ALA A 2 5.54 35.87 -15.13
C ALA A 2 6.75 34.97 -14.83
N THR A 3 7.31 35.08 -13.63
CA THR A 3 8.39 34.24 -13.14
C THR A 3 7.86 32.83 -12.92
N SER A 4 8.14 31.94 -13.87
CA SER A 4 7.93 30.49 -13.74
C SER A 4 9.01 29.92 -12.81
N SER A 5 8.72 29.86 -11.50
CA SER A 5 9.51 29.08 -10.54
C SER A 5 8.67 27.93 -10.02
N ASN A 6 8.23 27.02 -10.90
CA ASN A 6 7.71 25.73 -10.47
C ASN A 6 8.90 24.77 -10.32
N SER A 7 9.64 24.96 -9.24
CA SER A 7 10.56 23.94 -8.74
C SER A 7 9.68 22.83 -8.19
N SER A 8 9.37 21.80 -8.99
CA SER A 8 8.85 20.53 -8.47
C SER A 8 9.94 19.94 -7.58
N SER A 9 9.93 20.28 -6.29
CA SER A 9 10.94 19.81 -5.36
C SER A 9 10.70 18.34 -5.11
N VAL A 10 11.63 17.50 -5.55
CA VAL A 10 11.70 16.10 -5.19
C VAL A 10 11.58 15.98 -3.66
N PRO A 11 10.66 15.17 -3.12
CA PRO A 11 10.55 14.99 -1.67
C PRO A 11 11.87 14.48 -1.08
N ASN A 12 12.15 14.83 0.19
CA ASN A 12 13.40 14.42 0.85
C ASN A 12 13.61 12.90 0.82
N TRP A 13 12.56 12.12 1.07
CA TRP A 13 12.60 10.65 1.01
C TRP A 13 12.92 10.10 -0.39
N ALA A 14 12.69 10.89 -1.45
CA ALA A 14 12.88 10.49 -2.84
C ALA A 14 14.23 10.96 -3.42
N MET A 15 15.08 11.65 -2.66
CA MET A 15 16.31 12.28 -3.18
C MET A 15 17.31 11.28 -3.78
N ASN A 16 17.30 10.03 -3.31
CA ASN A 16 18.16 8.95 -3.82
C ASN A 16 17.39 7.93 -4.68
N SER A 17 16.15 8.24 -5.05
CA SER A 17 15.34 7.36 -5.91
C SER A 17 15.67 7.57 -7.38
N ILE A 18 15.27 6.62 -8.22
CA ILE A 18 15.19 6.85 -9.66
C ILE A 18 13.93 7.65 -9.94
N ILE A 19 14.06 8.80 -10.59
CA ILE A 19 12.97 9.73 -10.88
C ILE A 19 12.45 9.48 -12.30
N TYR A 20 11.13 9.39 -12.44
CA TYR A 20 10.41 9.23 -13.70
C TYR A 20 9.35 10.32 -13.90
N GLY A 21 8.83 10.42 -15.12
CA GLY A 21 7.71 11.30 -15.44
C GLY A 21 8.07 12.79 -15.35
N SER A 22 7.20 13.57 -14.71
CA SER A 22 7.40 15.01 -14.52
C SER A 22 7.96 15.33 -13.13
N ASN A 23 8.89 14.50 -12.64
CA ASN A 23 9.40 14.49 -11.27
C ASN A 23 8.32 14.20 -10.21
N ASP A 24 7.35 13.36 -10.56
CA ASP A 24 6.21 12.97 -9.74
C ASP A 24 6.11 11.46 -9.52
N SER A 25 7.05 10.70 -10.08
CA SER A 25 7.13 9.24 -9.96
C SER A 25 8.53 8.82 -9.51
N PHE A 26 8.61 7.97 -8.50
CA PHE A 26 9.87 7.62 -7.82
C PHE A 26 9.98 6.10 -7.65
N LEU A 27 11.15 5.54 -7.97
CA LEU A 27 11.46 4.13 -7.72
C LEU A 27 12.55 4.02 -6.65
N LEU A 28 12.18 3.44 -5.52
CA LEU A 28 13.08 3.05 -4.45
C LEU A 28 13.25 1.53 -4.49
N LEU A 29 14.49 1.08 -4.64
CA LEU A 29 14.84 -0.34 -4.63
C LEU A 29 15.38 -0.74 -3.26
N ASP A 30 15.42 -2.04 -3.00
CA ASP A 30 16.10 -2.63 -1.84
C ASP A 30 15.63 -2.08 -0.49
N ILE A 31 14.33 -1.78 -0.38
CA ILE A 31 13.72 -1.29 0.87
C ILE A 31 13.84 -2.30 2.03
N PHE A 32 14.06 -3.57 1.68
CA PHE A 32 14.47 -4.67 2.54
C PHE A 32 15.69 -5.37 1.93
N PRO A 33 16.61 -5.91 2.78
CA PRO A 33 17.59 -6.91 2.34
C PRO A 33 16.90 -8.11 1.70
N THR A 34 17.55 -8.75 0.71
CA THR A 34 16.95 -9.83 -0.08
C THR A 34 16.50 -11.02 0.77
N ASP A 35 17.31 -11.45 1.72
CA ASP A 35 17.00 -12.56 2.65
C ASP A 35 15.78 -12.26 3.53
N VAL A 36 15.65 -11.01 3.97
CA VAL A 36 14.48 -10.53 4.70
C VAL A 36 13.25 -10.50 3.79
N ALA A 37 13.39 -10.01 2.55
CA ALA A 37 12.29 -9.95 1.59
C ALA A 37 11.74 -11.34 1.25
N ASP A 38 12.61 -12.34 1.11
CA ASP A 38 12.24 -13.73 0.83
C ASP A 38 11.44 -14.36 1.99
N ASP A 39 11.85 -14.09 3.25
CA ASP A 39 11.13 -14.53 4.44
C ASP A 39 9.75 -13.86 4.53
N LEU A 40 9.69 -12.54 4.35
CA LEU A 40 8.45 -11.76 4.36
C LEU A 40 7.46 -12.24 3.28
N PHE A 41 7.95 -12.59 2.09
CA PHE A 41 7.11 -13.12 1.01
C PHE A 41 6.40 -14.42 1.43
N ASN A 42 7.13 -15.37 2.02
CA ASN A 42 6.56 -16.64 2.45
C ASN A 42 5.54 -16.42 3.59
N LYS A 43 5.85 -15.55 4.55
CA LYS A 43 4.94 -15.19 5.62
C LYS A 43 3.66 -14.52 5.11
N LEU A 44 3.76 -13.56 4.19
CA LEU A 44 2.57 -12.94 3.57
C LEU A 44 1.69 -13.99 2.89
N ARG A 45 2.29 -14.90 2.11
CA ARG A 45 1.55 -15.96 1.41
C ARG A 45 0.75 -16.81 2.41
N ASP A 46 1.35 -17.15 3.54
CA ASP A 46 0.79 -18.09 4.50
C ASP A 46 -0.14 -17.43 5.54
N GLU A 47 0.10 -16.16 5.90
CA GLU A 47 -0.71 -15.39 6.87
C GLU A 47 -1.99 -14.81 6.25
N ILE A 48 -1.95 -14.45 4.98
CA ILE A 48 -3.06 -13.75 4.33
C ILE A 48 -4.17 -14.71 3.94
N THR A 49 -5.39 -14.38 4.35
CA THR A 49 -6.61 -14.95 3.75
C THR A 49 -6.83 -14.33 2.37
N TRP A 50 -6.50 -15.11 1.35
CA TRP A 50 -6.65 -14.73 -0.06
C TRP A 50 -8.09 -14.97 -0.54
N ASN A 51 -8.70 -13.97 -1.17
CA ASN A 51 -10.07 -13.99 -1.68
C ASN A 51 -10.10 -13.85 -3.19
N GLU A 52 -11.20 -14.28 -3.80
CA GLU A 52 -11.52 -13.97 -5.19
C GLU A 52 -12.34 -12.68 -5.29
N MET A 53 -12.23 -11.98 -6.42
CA MET A 53 -13.06 -10.82 -6.73
C MET A 53 -13.63 -10.97 -8.13
N ARG A 54 -14.84 -10.44 -8.36
CA ARG A 54 -15.49 -10.44 -9.67
C ARG A 54 -15.69 -9.03 -10.18
N GLN A 55 -15.54 -8.85 -11.48
CA GLN A 55 -15.81 -7.60 -12.18
C GLN A 55 -16.44 -7.90 -13.52
N LYS A 56 -17.61 -7.29 -13.80
CA LYS A 56 -18.36 -7.47 -15.06
C LYS A 56 -18.69 -8.94 -15.32
N GLY A 57 -19.02 -9.69 -14.27
CA GLY A 57 -19.39 -11.10 -14.34
C GLY A 57 -18.20 -12.07 -14.42
N GLY A 58 -16.96 -11.58 -14.59
CA GLY A 58 -15.75 -12.39 -14.66
C GLY A 58 -14.94 -12.37 -13.36
N ARG A 59 -14.28 -13.49 -13.03
CA ARG A 59 -13.28 -13.51 -11.96
C ARG A 59 -12.08 -12.67 -12.38
N VAL A 60 -11.59 -11.82 -11.49
CA VAL A 60 -10.32 -11.13 -11.67
C VAL A 60 -9.19 -12.17 -11.58
N PRO A 61 -8.20 -12.19 -12.51
CA PRO A 61 -7.19 -13.25 -12.57
C PRO A 61 -6.06 -13.04 -11.54
N ARG A 62 -6.43 -12.77 -10.29
CA ARG A 62 -5.55 -12.66 -9.12
C ARG A 62 -6.37 -12.87 -7.86
N ASP A 63 -5.71 -13.28 -6.80
CA ASP A 63 -6.31 -13.27 -5.48
C ASP A 63 -6.10 -11.90 -4.81
N ILE A 64 -6.95 -11.58 -3.84
CA ILE A 64 -6.98 -10.28 -3.19
C ILE A 64 -7.26 -10.40 -1.69
N SER A 65 -6.65 -9.52 -0.91
CA SER A 65 -6.98 -9.27 0.49
C SER A 65 -6.96 -7.76 0.71
N ILE A 66 -7.96 -7.24 1.40
CA ILE A 66 -8.04 -5.82 1.75
C ILE A 66 -7.74 -5.72 3.24
N GLN A 67 -6.65 -5.04 3.58
CA GLN A 67 -6.24 -4.85 4.97
C GLN A 67 -6.16 -3.36 5.27
N GLY A 68 -6.52 -3.01 6.50
CA GLY A 68 -6.56 -1.62 6.93
C GLY A 68 -6.53 -1.46 8.43
N THR A 69 -6.48 -0.21 8.84
CA THR A 69 -6.45 0.24 10.22
C THR A 69 -7.89 0.39 10.70
N LEU A 70 -8.35 -0.57 11.49
CA LEU A 70 -9.63 -0.48 12.20
C LEU A 70 -9.48 0.40 13.43
N GLN A 71 -10.36 1.37 13.60
CA GLN A 71 -10.39 2.27 14.75
C GLN A 71 -11.62 1.97 15.60
N ILE A 72 -11.46 1.91 16.93
CA ILE A 72 -12.58 1.78 17.85
C ILE A 72 -12.72 3.10 18.61
N GLU A 73 -13.86 3.77 18.43
CA GLU A 73 -14.22 5.02 19.11
C GLU A 73 -15.62 4.88 19.70
N ASP A 74 -15.78 5.21 20.98
CA ASP A 74 -17.05 5.10 21.72
C ASP A 74 -17.77 3.72 21.67
N GLY A 75 -17.03 2.66 21.34
CA GLY A 75 -17.54 1.30 21.20
C GLY A 75 -17.96 0.91 19.78
N ASP A 76 -17.88 1.85 18.84
CA ASP A 76 -18.12 1.62 17.42
C ASP A 76 -16.79 1.38 16.67
N GLU A 77 -16.82 0.51 15.66
CA GLU A 77 -15.68 0.21 14.80
C GLU A 77 -15.76 0.99 13.48
N TYR A 78 -14.66 1.64 13.12
CA TYR A 78 -14.52 2.48 11.94
C TYR A 78 -13.41 1.94 11.03
N GLU A 79 -13.74 1.75 9.76
CA GLU A 79 -12.81 1.27 8.74
C GLU A 79 -12.71 2.24 7.55
N PRO A 80 -11.56 2.29 6.86
CA PRO A 80 -11.43 3.06 5.63
C PRO A 80 -12.22 2.38 4.50
N LEU A 81 -13.27 3.05 4.03
CA LEU A 81 -14.08 2.54 2.92
C LEU A 81 -13.44 2.85 1.56
N TYR A 82 -12.82 1.85 0.95
CA TYR A 82 -12.42 1.88 -0.45
C TYR A 82 -13.55 1.37 -1.34
N ARG A 83 -13.96 2.14 -2.36
CA ARG A 83 -14.97 1.73 -3.34
C ARG A 83 -14.33 1.44 -4.69
N HIS A 84 -14.12 0.17 -5.01
CA HIS A 84 -13.65 -0.27 -6.33
C HIS A 84 -14.83 -0.59 -7.25
N PRO A 85 -14.75 -0.35 -8.58
CA PRO A 85 -15.74 -0.87 -9.52
C PRO A 85 -15.59 -2.39 -9.67
N ALA A 86 -16.11 -3.13 -8.70
CA ALA A 86 -16.24 -4.59 -8.67
C ALA A 86 -17.71 -4.98 -8.49
N ASP A 87 -18.06 -6.21 -8.88
CA ASP A 87 -19.41 -6.74 -8.66
C ASP A 87 -19.63 -6.97 -7.16
N GLU A 88 -18.61 -7.51 -6.48
CA GLU A 88 -18.53 -7.74 -5.04
C GLU A 88 -17.10 -7.46 -4.58
N GLN A 89 -16.94 -6.93 -3.37
CA GLN A 89 -15.64 -6.58 -2.78
C GLN A 89 -15.42 -7.42 -1.52
N PRO A 90 -14.21 -7.97 -1.31
CA PRO A 90 -13.87 -8.63 -0.04
C PRO A 90 -13.98 -7.66 1.14
N GLU A 91 -14.26 -8.21 2.33
CA GLU A 91 -14.21 -7.44 3.57
C GLU A 91 -12.81 -6.87 3.83
N LEU A 92 -12.76 -5.68 4.42
CA LEU A 92 -11.54 -5.16 4.99
C LEU A 92 -11.27 -5.87 6.30
N ILE A 93 -10.04 -6.34 6.50
CA ILE A 93 -9.60 -6.95 7.75
C ILE A 93 -8.48 -6.12 8.39
N SER A 94 -8.24 -6.34 9.67
CA SER A 94 -7.04 -5.81 10.33
C SER A 94 -5.76 -6.24 9.62
N TRP A 95 -4.73 -5.40 9.68
CA TRP A 95 -3.39 -5.78 9.23
C TRP A 95 -2.92 -7.09 9.86
N THR A 96 -2.53 -8.04 9.02
CA THR A 96 -1.75 -9.22 9.40
C THR A 96 -0.36 -8.77 9.90
N PRO A 97 0.30 -9.55 10.79
CA PRO A 97 1.57 -9.16 11.38
C PRO A 97 2.64 -8.78 10.34
N THR A 98 2.77 -9.59 9.28
CA THR A 98 3.77 -9.32 8.24
C THR A 98 3.40 -8.13 7.36
N ALA A 99 2.11 -7.94 7.04
CA ALA A 99 1.65 -6.76 6.30
C ALA A 99 1.85 -5.46 7.10
N LEU A 100 1.59 -5.49 8.42
CA LEU A 100 1.82 -4.35 9.31
C LEU A 100 3.30 -3.96 9.35
N LEU A 101 4.21 -4.94 9.47
CA LEU A 101 5.65 -4.69 9.46
C LEU A 101 6.10 -4.02 8.15
N ILE A 102 5.60 -4.49 7.01
CA ILE A 102 5.89 -3.90 5.70
C ILE A 102 5.35 -2.48 5.61
N LYS A 103 4.10 -2.27 6.04
CA LYS A 103 3.48 -0.95 6.13
C LYS A 103 4.34 0.00 6.95
N GLU A 104 4.73 -0.37 8.16
CA GLU A 104 5.54 0.47 9.05
C GLU A 104 6.89 0.83 8.42
N ARG A 105 7.56 -0.12 7.76
CA ARG A 105 8.80 0.15 7.03
C ARG A 105 8.59 1.16 5.90
N ILE A 106 7.51 1.03 5.15
CA ILE A 106 7.17 1.96 4.06
C ILE A 106 6.90 3.35 4.63
N GLU A 107 6.07 3.46 5.68
CA GLU A 107 5.75 4.73 6.33
C GLU A 107 7.00 5.46 6.85
N GLN A 108 7.97 4.72 7.39
CA GLN A 108 9.27 5.27 7.81
C GLN A 108 10.07 5.82 6.63
N ILE A 109 10.01 5.16 5.47
CA ILE A 109 10.74 5.58 4.27
C ILE A 109 10.10 6.83 3.66
N ILE A 110 8.78 6.83 3.45
CA ILE A 110 8.09 7.89 2.72
C ILE A 110 7.58 9.04 3.60
N GLU A 111 7.81 8.93 4.92
CA GLU A 111 7.43 9.91 5.95
C GLU A 111 5.92 10.23 5.95
N GLN A 112 5.08 9.25 5.60
CA GLN A 112 3.63 9.39 5.50
C GLN A 112 2.93 8.19 6.12
N LYS A 113 1.68 8.38 6.56
CA LYS A 113 0.84 7.32 7.10
C LYS A 113 -0.03 6.70 6.02
N LEU A 114 -0.16 5.38 6.08
CA LEU A 114 -1.06 4.56 5.28
C LEU A 114 -2.18 4.05 6.22
N ASN A 115 -3.40 3.95 5.73
CA ASN A 115 -4.54 3.49 6.52
C ASN A 115 -5.13 2.19 6.01
#